data_AF-A0A0P0X5I8-F1
#
_entry.id   AF-A0A0P0X5I8-F1
#
_cell.length_a   1.000
_cell.length_b   1.000
_cell.length_c   1.000
_cell.angle_alpha   90.00
_cell.angle_beta   90.00
_cell.angle_gamma   90.00
#
_symmetry.space_group_name_H-M   'P 1'
#
loop_
_entity.id
_entity.type
_entity.pdbx_description
1 polymer ?
#
loop_
_entity_poly.entity_id
_entity_poly.type
_entity_poly.pdbx_seq_one_letter_code
_entity_poly.pdbx_strand_id
1 'polypeptide(L)'
;TSRWKDLNPKFVLQVYRDFAATGDMSFGKDVWPAVCTAMEYMEQFDHDDDGMIENDGFPDQTYDAWTVRGVSAYCGCLWLAALQTAAALARTLGHHDYAERCMLKFAKAKPVFEAKLWNGSYFNYDSGTSYNSRSIHADQLAGQWYTASSGLPPLFDEGRIKCTLQKIFDYNVMRVKGGRMGAVNGMHPNGKVDETCMQSREIWTGVTYSLAATMLLHGMDDQAFTTAEGIFTAGWSEEGYGYWFQTPEAWTIDGHYRSLIYMRPLAIWAMQYALSPPRTILEAPKVNTMDRTSYISPSTLQFLQDSVRKMTPKNSCFGSSSSNCEC
;
A
#
# COMPACT_ATOMS: atom_id res chain seq x y z
N THR A 1 -0.40 -18.35 -11.74
CA THR A 1 -0.93 -17.02 -11.39
C THR A 1 -2.35 -17.06 -10.82
N SER A 2 -3.15 -18.12 -10.96
CA SER A 2 -4.53 -18.15 -10.46
C SER A 2 -4.69 -18.01 -8.94
N ARG A 3 -3.65 -18.31 -8.14
CA ARG A 3 -3.68 -18.21 -6.67
C ARG A 3 -2.97 -16.97 -6.12
N TRP A 4 -2.71 -15.97 -6.96
CA TRP A 4 -2.03 -14.74 -6.53
C TRP A 4 -2.95 -13.89 -5.65
N LYS A 5 -2.38 -13.36 -4.57
CA LYS A 5 -3.12 -12.66 -3.51
C LYS A 5 -3.35 -11.17 -3.80
N ASP A 6 -2.70 -10.63 -4.83
CA ASP A 6 -2.78 -9.20 -5.17
C ASP A 6 -3.65 -8.89 -6.39
N LEU A 7 -3.90 -9.86 -7.29
CA LEU A 7 -4.62 -9.62 -8.55
C LEU A 7 -6.09 -9.19 -8.32
N ASN A 8 -6.85 -9.93 -7.53
CA ASN A 8 -8.25 -9.61 -7.27
C ASN A 8 -8.40 -8.30 -6.46
N PRO A 9 -7.64 -8.07 -5.37
CA PRO A 9 -7.64 -6.77 -4.72
C PRO A 9 -7.29 -5.63 -5.69
N LYS A 10 -6.23 -5.75 -6.49
CA LYS A 10 -5.88 -4.73 -7.49
C LYS A 10 -7.00 -4.46 -8.49
N PHE A 11 -7.67 -5.49 -8.99
CA PHE A 11 -8.81 -5.34 -9.89
C PHE A 11 -9.90 -4.49 -9.25
N VAL A 12 -10.31 -4.81 -8.02
CA VAL A 12 -11.36 -4.08 -7.29
C VAL A 12 -10.94 -2.63 -7.00
N LEU A 13 -9.67 -2.42 -6.65
CA LEU A 13 -9.10 -1.10 -6.41
C LEU A 13 -9.06 -0.23 -7.68
N GLN A 14 -8.68 -0.80 -8.82
CA GLN A 14 -8.66 -0.10 -10.11
C GLN A 14 -10.08 0.26 -10.58
N VAL A 15 -11.02 -0.69 -10.47
CA VAL A 15 -12.44 -0.44 -10.75
C VAL A 15 -12.96 0.73 -9.93
N TYR A 16 -12.72 0.74 -8.62
CA TYR A 16 -13.23 1.82 -7.78
C TYR A 16 -12.52 3.16 -8.04
N ARG A 17 -11.21 3.16 -8.30
CA ARG A 17 -10.49 4.39 -8.67
C ARG A 17 -11.09 5.01 -9.92
N ASP A 18 -11.34 4.20 -10.95
CA ASP A 18 -11.88 4.68 -12.22
C ASP A 18 -13.34 5.15 -12.07
N PHE A 19 -14.13 4.43 -11.26
CA PHE A 19 -15.48 4.86 -10.87
C PHE A 19 -15.47 6.18 -10.09
N ALA A 20 -14.60 6.33 -9.09
CA ALA A 20 -14.49 7.54 -8.27
C ALA A 20 -14.01 8.74 -9.09
N ALA A 21 -13.11 8.53 -10.05
CA ALA A 21 -12.58 9.57 -10.93
C ALA A 21 -13.61 10.07 -11.96
N THR A 22 -14.59 9.24 -12.34
CA THR A 22 -15.54 9.55 -13.42
C THR A 22 -16.97 9.79 -12.94
N GLY A 23 -17.36 9.20 -11.82
CA GLY A 23 -18.76 9.15 -11.36
C GLY A 23 -19.67 8.30 -12.25
N ASP A 24 -19.13 7.44 -13.11
CA ASP A 24 -19.92 6.68 -14.10
C ASP A 24 -20.71 5.54 -13.44
N MET A 25 -21.99 5.82 -13.18
CA MET A 25 -22.94 4.85 -12.62
C MET A 25 -23.25 3.67 -13.53
N SER A 26 -23.09 3.80 -14.86
CA SER A 26 -23.27 2.67 -15.78
C SER A 26 -22.10 1.71 -15.63
N PHE A 27 -20.88 2.23 -15.71
CA PHE A 27 -19.66 1.45 -15.50
C PHE A 27 -19.71 0.71 -14.16
N GLY A 28 -20.05 1.41 -13.07
CA GLY A 28 -20.15 0.81 -11.75
C GLY A 28 -21.12 -0.38 -11.69
N LYS A 29 -22.29 -0.28 -12.35
CA LYS A 29 -23.27 -1.38 -12.43
C LYS A 29 -22.76 -2.55 -13.27
N ASP A 30 -22.15 -2.26 -14.41
CA ASP A 30 -21.69 -3.26 -15.37
C ASP A 30 -20.57 -4.13 -14.79
N VAL A 31 -19.67 -3.54 -14.02
CA VAL A 31 -18.53 -4.26 -13.39
C VAL A 31 -18.85 -4.87 -12.03
N TRP A 32 -19.97 -4.49 -11.40
CA TRP A 32 -20.32 -4.92 -10.05
C TRP A 32 -20.30 -6.45 -9.84
N PRO A 33 -20.88 -7.28 -10.74
CA PRO A 33 -20.81 -8.73 -10.58
C PRO A 33 -19.37 -9.27 -10.52
N ALA A 34 -18.46 -8.72 -11.33
CA ALA A 34 -17.06 -9.10 -11.34
C ALA A 34 -16.34 -8.69 -10.04
N VAL A 35 -16.69 -7.53 -9.48
CA VAL A 35 -16.19 -7.09 -8.16
C VAL A 35 -16.59 -8.10 -7.08
N CYS A 36 -17.87 -8.52 -7.05
CA CYS A 36 -18.32 -9.52 -6.09
C CYS A 36 -17.55 -10.83 -6.22
N THR A 37 -17.43 -11.37 -7.43
CA THR A 37 -16.69 -12.61 -7.69
C THR A 37 -15.22 -12.51 -7.28
N ALA A 38 -14.57 -11.38 -7.56
CA ALA A 38 -13.17 -11.17 -7.19
C ALA A 38 -12.97 -11.17 -5.67
N MET A 39 -13.86 -10.49 -4.93
CA MET A 39 -13.82 -10.43 -3.47
C MET A 39 -14.14 -11.77 -2.82
N GLU A 40 -15.17 -12.48 -3.30
CA GLU A 40 -15.55 -13.81 -2.80
C GLU A 40 -14.43 -14.83 -3.03
N TYR A 41 -13.75 -14.78 -4.17
CA TYR A 41 -12.60 -15.63 -4.43
C TYR A 41 -11.46 -15.42 -3.43
N MET A 42 -11.25 -14.19 -2.95
CA MET A 42 -10.17 -13.91 -1.98
C MET A 42 -10.41 -14.52 -0.60
N GLU A 43 -11.67 -14.82 -0.25
CA GLU A 43 -12.00 -15.37 1.06
C GLU A 43 -11.35 -16.73 1.33
N GLN A 44 -11.03 -17.49 0.28
CA GLN A 44 -10.37 -18.79 0.44
C GLN A 44 -8.93 -18.69 0.98
N PHE A 45 -8.36 -17.49 1.00
CA PHE A 45 -6.98 -17.23 1.43
C PHE A 45 -6.89 -16.68 2.85
N ASP A 46 -8.01 -16.55 3.55
CA ASP A 46 -8.09 -16.37 5.01
C ASP A 46 -8.17 -17.76 5.63
N HIS A 47 -7.02 -18.30 6.04
CA HIS A 47 -6.91 -19.70 6.46
C HIS A 47 -7.26 -19.92 7.94
N ASP A 48 -7.21 -18.87 8.75
CA ASP A 48 -7.48 -18.92 10.19
C ASP A 48 -8.79 -18.20 10.61
N ASP A 49 -9.57 -17.74 9.63
CA ASP A 49 -10.82 -16.98 9.81
C ASP A 49 -10.60 -15.79 10.76
N ASP A 50 -9.53 -15.03 10.57
CA ASP A 50 -9.26 -13.78 11.28
C ASP A 50 -9.62 -12.53 10.45
N GLY A 51 -10.08 -12.73 9.21
CA GLY A 51 -10.48 -11.70 8.26
C GLY A 51 -9.34 -11.21 7.37
N MET A 52 -8.09 -11.57 7.66
CA MET A 52 -6.92 -11.26 6.85
C MET A 52 -6.60 -12.38 5.87
N ILE A 53 -5.96 -12.05 4.75
CA ILE A 53 -5.47 -13.05 3.80
C ILE A 53 -4.00 -13.38 4.08
N GLU A 54 -3.62 -14.63 3.87
CA GLU A 54 -2.24 -15.11 3.97
C GLU A 54 -1.59 -15.37 2.60
N ASN A 55 -0.30 -15.02 2.50
CA ASN A 55 0.60 -15.51 1.45
C ASN A 55 1.16 -16.89 1.83
N ASP A 56 1.35 -17.75 0.83
CA ASP A 56 1.61 -19.19 1.03
C ASP A 56 3.11 -19.56 1.23
N GLY A 57 4.02 -18.58 1.27
CA GLY A 57 5.46 -18.87 1.36
C GLY A 57 6.08 -19.32 0.04
N PHE A 58 5.44 -18.99 -1.09
CA PHE A 58 5.99 -19.02 -2.44
C PHE A 58 5.56 -17.75 -3.19
N PRO A 59 6.15 -17.41 -4.35
CA PRO A 59 5.77 -16.19 -5.05
C PRO A 59 4.33 -16.22 -5.59
N ASP A 60 3.44 -15.54 -4.88
CA ASP A 60 2.01 -15.48 -5.13
C ASP A 60 1.49 -14.04 -5.23
N GLN A 61 2.33 -13.13 -5.76
CA GLN A 61 2.00 -11.73 -6.03
C GLN A 61 3.00 -11.14 -7.04
N THR A 62 2.85 -9.86 -7.44
CA THR A 62 3.63 -9.22 -8.51
C THR A 62 5.16 -9.26 -8.37
N TYR A 63 5.69 -9.30 -7.15
CA TYR A 63 7.08 -9.62 -6.84
C TYR A 63 7.26 -11.14 -6.89
N ASP A 64 7.18 -11.68 -8.10
CA ASP A 64 7.10 -13.10 -8.43
C ASP A 64 8.39 -13.92 -8.18
N ALA A 65 9.43 -13.28 -7.64
CA ALA A 65 10.63 -13.94 -7.12
C ALA A 65 10.90 -13.60 -5.65
N TRP A 66 10.15 -12.67 -5.04
CA TRP A 66 10.31 -12.31 -3.63
C TRP A 66 9.25 -13.01 -2.78
N THR A 67 9.67 -14.09 -2.13
CA THR A 67 8.77 -14.91 -1.31
C THR A 67 8.24 -14.16 -0.10
N VAL A 68 6.96 -14.36 0.18
CA VAL A 68 6.20 -13.77 1.28
C VAL A 68 5.47 -14.91 2.01
N ARG A 69 5.40 -14.88 3.34
CA ARG A 69 4.67 -15.88 4.13
C ARG A 69 3.76 -15.25 5.18
N GLY A 70 2.53 -15.76 5.27
CA GLY A 70 1.52 -15.29 6.22
C GLY A 70 0.98 -13.93 5.79
N VAL A 71 0.60 -13.10 6.75
CA VAL A 71 0.09 -11.76 6.46
C VAL A 71 1.24 -10.88 5.99
N SER A 72 1.09 -10.21 4.85
CA SER A 72 2.11 -9.32 4.31
C SER A 72 1.65 -7.88 4.25
N ALA A 73 2.60 -6.94 4.39
CA ALA A 73 2.25 -5.54 4.34
C ALA A 73 1.62 -5.18 2.98
N TYR A 74 2.20 -5.67 1.88
CA TYR A 74 1.71 -5.38 0.55
C TYR A 74 0.32 -6.00 0.27
N CYS A 75 0.16 -7.33 0.32
CA CYS A 75 -1.13 -7.95 -0.01
C CYS A 75 -2.20 -7.64 1.04
N GLY A 76 -1.83 -7.60 2.33
CA GLY A 76 -2.76 -7.24 3.40
C GLY A 76 -3.24 -5.80 3.30
N CYS A 77 -2.37 -4.85 2.94
CA CYS A 77 -2.78 -3.45 2.73
C CYS A 77 -3.73 -3.33 1.53
N LEU A 78 -3.44 -4.02 0.41
CA LEU A 78 -4.32 -4.08 -0.75
C LEU A 78 -5.68 -4.70 -0.39
N TRP A 79 -5.70 -5.75 0.43
CA TRP A 79 -6.92 -6.41 0.87
C TRP A 79 -7.81 -5.48 1.72
N LEU A 80 -7.23 -4.81 2.70
CA LEU A 80 -7.96 -3.81 3.51
C LEU A 80 -8.55 -2.70 2.64
N ALA A 81 -7.77 -2.20 1.67
CA ALA A 81 -8.25 -1.21 0.71
C ALA A 81 -9.39 -1.76 -0.15
N ALA A 82 -9.28 -2.99 -0.65
CA ALA A 82 -10.28 -3.61 -1.52
C ALA A 82 -11.62 -3.84 -0.79
N LEU A 83 -11.58 -4.21 0.49
CA LEU A 83 -12.77 -4.29 1.33
C LEU A 83 -13.47 -2.93 1.45
N GLN A 84 -12.70 -1.85 1.65
CA GLN A 84 -13.25 -0.51 1.78
C GLN A 84 -13.81 0.03 0.46
N THR A 85 -13.12 -0.20 -0.67
CA THR A 85 -13.59 0.22 -2.00
C THR A 85 -14.82 -0.57 -2.45
N ALA A 86 -14.84 -1.90 -2.23
CA ALA A 86 -16.00 -2.73 -2.52
C ALA A 86 -17.22 -2.27 -1.70
N ALA A 87 -17.03 -1.96 -0.41
CA ALA A 87 -18.10 -1.41 0.42
C ALA A 87 -18.61 -0.05 -0.09
N ALA A 88 -17.71 0.83 -0.51
CA ALA A 88 -18.08 2.15 -1.02
C ALA A 88 -18.84 2.07 -2.35
N LEU A 89 -18.40 1.21 -3.27
CA LEU A 89 -19.12 0.93 -4.53
C LEU A 89 -20.49 0.33 -4.24
N ALA A 90 -20.55 -0.70 -3.40
CA ALA A 90 -21.79 -1.38 -3.02
C ALA A 90 -22.85 -0.39 -2.50
N ARG A 91 -22.48 0.51 -1.58
CA ARG A 91 -23.42 1.53 -1.07
C ARG A 91 -23.92 2.45 -2.17
N THR A 92 -23.02 2.90 -3.04
CA THR A 92 -23.37 3.81 -4.13
C THR A 92 -24.34 3.17 -5.12
N LEU A 93 -24.22 1.85 -5.32
CA LEU A 93 -25.11 1.06 -6.17
C LEU A 93 -26.38 0.55 -5.45
N GLY A 94 -26.54 0.81 -4.15
CA GLY A 94 -27.70 0.37 -3.36
C GLY A 94 -27.60 -1.04 -2.76
N HIS A 95 -26.43 -1.69 -2.83
CA HIS A 95 -26.16 -3.01 -2.25
C HIS A 95 -25.70 -2.91 -0.78
N HIS A 96 -26.55 -2.37 0.09
CA HIS A 96 -26.20 -2.06 1.48
C HIS A 96 -25.74 -3.27 2.31
N ASP A 97 -26.39 -4.43 2.17
CA ASP A 97 -26.00 -5.65 2.89
C ASP A 97 -24.59 -6.11 2.52
N TYR A 98 -24.20 -5.98 1.25
CA TYR A 98 -22.85 -6.32 0.79
C TYR A 98 -21.84 -5.34 1.39
N ALA A 99 -22.17 -4.05 1.39
CA ALA A 99 -21.32 -3.04 2.01
C ALA A 99 -21.07 -3.31 3.50
N GLU A 100 -22.10 -3.70 4.24
CA GLU A 100 -21.98 -4.04 5.66
C GLU A 100 -21.08 -5.27 5.87
N ARG A 101 -21.24 -6.34 5.07
CA ARG A 101 -20.36 -7.52 5.13
C ARG A 101 -18.89 -7.17 4.88
N CYS A 102 -18.60 -6.35 3.88
CA CYS A 102 -17.24 -5.88 3.60
C CYS A 102 -16.66 -5.07 4.77
N MET A 103 -17.45 -4.17 5.36
CA MET A 103 -16.97 -3.37 6.50
C MET A 103 -16.79 -4.18 7.77
N LEU A 104 -17.64 -5.19 8.01
CA LEU A 104 -17.47 -6.17 9.08
C LEU A 104 -16.14 -6.88 8.95
N LYS A 105 -15.84 -7.39 7.75
CA LYS A 105 -14.58 -8.06 7.45
C LYS A 105 -13.40 -7.09 7.59
N PHE A 106 -13.51 -5.86 7.09
CA PHE A 106 -12.49 -4.83 7.27
C PHE A 106 -12.19 -4.55 8.76
N ALA A 107 -13.23 -4.46 9.58
CA ALA A 107 -13.09 -4.17 11.00
C ALA A 107 -12.51 -5.35 11.80
N LYS A 108 -12.67 -6.59 11.31
CA LYS A 108 -12.02 -7.81 11.82
C LYS A 108 -10.55 -7.90 11.39
N ALA A 109 -10.30 -7.66 10.10
CA ALA A 109 -9.01 -7.79 9.42
C ALA A 109 -8.00 -6.71 9.85
N LYS A 110 -8.42 -5.44 9.97
CA LYS A 110 -7.49 -4.34 10.23
C LYS A 110 -6.70 -4.49 11.54
N PRO A 111 -7.31 -4.83 12.69
CA PRO A 111 -6.57 -5.09 13.93
C PRO A 111 -5.53 -6.22 13.78
N VAL A 112 -5.84 -7.27 13.01
CA VAL A 112 -4.91 -8.36 12.72
C VAL A 112 -3.69 -7.85 11.96
N PHE A 113 -3.91 -7.08 10.88
CA PHE A 113 -2.83 -6.48 10.09
C PHE A 113 -1.89 -5.66 10.98
N GLU A 114 -2.47 -4.77 11.79
CA GLU A 114 -1.69 -3.90 12.68
C GLU A 114 -0.94 -4.72 13.74
N ALA A 115 -1.60 -5.70 14.37
CA ALA A 115 -0.97 -6.52 15.41
C ALA A 115 0.16 -7.41 14.86
N LYS A 116 0.00 -7.99 13.67
CA LYS A 116 1.00 -8.88 13.05
C LYS A 116 2.19 -8.10 12.47
N LEU A 117 1.99 -6.87 11.97
CA LEU A 117 2.99 -6.17 11.16
C LEU A 117 3.54 -4.86 11.73
N TRP A 118 2.77 -4.09 12.51
CA TRP A 118 3.24 -2.81 13.01
C TRP A 118 4.33 -3.01 14.07
N ASN A 119 5.54 -2.52 13.79
CA ASN A 119 6.69 -2.69 14.68
C ASN A 119 7.04 -1.44 15.52
N GLY A 120 6.16 -0.42 15.50
CA GLY A 120 6.39 0.87 16.16
C GLY A 120 6.98 1.95 15.25
N SER A 121 7.42 1.61 14.03
CA SER A 121 7.97 2.61 13.09
C SER A 121 7.53 2.41 11.65
N TYR A 122 7.31 1.18 11.20
CA TYR A 122 6.81 0.83 9.88
C TYR A 122 6.11 -0.55 9.96
N PHE A 123 5.56 -1.04 8.86
CA PHE A 123 5.01 -2.39 8.78
C PHE A 123 6.08 -3.37 8.31
N ASN A 124 6.30 -4.43 9.08
CA ASN A 124 7.17 -5.54 8.66
C ASN A 124 6.73 -6.08 7.29
N TYR A 125 7.68 -6.55 6.48
CA TYR A 125 7.42 -7.08 5.15
C TYR A 125 6.35 -8.18 5.17
N ASP A 126 6.48 -9.12 6.10
CA ASP A 126 5.48 -10.15 6.39
C ASP A 126 5.49 -10.58 7.86
N SER A 127 4.50 -11.38 8.23
CA SER A 127 4.36 -11.96 9.57
C SER A 127 5.20 -13.23 9.78
N GLY A 128 6.13 -13.51 8.86
CA GLY A 128 7.06 -14.62 8.95
C GLY A 128 8.17 -14.39 9.96
N THR A 129 9.05 -15.38 10.09
CA THR A 129 10.23 -15.33 10.96
C THR A 129 11.55 -15.34 10.18
N SER A 130 11.47 -15.16 8.86
CA SER A 130 12.64 -15.13 7.99
C SER A 130 13.46 -13.86 8.21
N TYR A 131 14.73 -13.88 7.81
CA TYR A 131 15.60 -12.71 7.94
C TYR A 131 15.05 -11.45 7.24
N ASN A 132 14.39 -11.61 6.09
CA ASN A 132 13.73 -10.53 5.34
C ASN A 132 12.32 -10.18 5.84
N SER A 133 11.73 -10.90 6.80
CA SER A 133 10.38 -10.58 7.31
C SER A 133 10.31 -9.18 7.94
N ARG A 134 11.45 -8.64 8.37
CA ARG A 134 11.56 -7.27 8.92
C ARG A 134 12.07 -6.23 7.92
N SER A 135 12.24 -6.59 6.64
CA SER A 135 12.68 -5.64 5.62
C SER A 135 11.66 -4.52 5.45
N ILE A 136 12.17 -3.31 5.24
CA ILE A 136 11.41 -2.12 4.89
C ILE A 136 11.11 -2.25 3.40
N HIS A 137 9.85 -2.52 3.07
CA HIS A 137 9.40 -2.66 1.69
C HIS A 137 8.88 -1.33 1.17
N ALA A 138 9.36 -0.89 0.00
CA ALA A 138 8.98 0.38 -0.61
C ALA A 138 7.47 0.47 -0.93
N ASP A 139 6.79 -0.66 -1.14
CA ASP A 139 5.38 -0.73 -1.54
C ASP A 139 4.46 -1.18 -0.39
N GLN A 140 4.93 -1.16 0.85
CA GLN A 140 4.19 -1.67 2.02
C GLN A 140 2.86 -0.94 2.31
N LEU A 141 2.63 0.22 1.67
CA LEU A 141 1.42 1.04 1.77
C LEU A 141 0.63 1.14 0.45
N ALA A 142 0.78 0.16 -0.46
CA ALA A 142 0.10 0.17 -1.76
C ALA A 142 -1.43 0.32 -1.66
N GLY A 143 -2.08 -0.32 -0.69
CA GLY A 143 -3.53 -0.14 -0.48
C GLY A 143 -3.90 1.26 0.02
N GLN A 144 -3.09 1.84 0.90
CA GLN A 144 -3.28 3.20 1.40
C GLN A 144 -3.20 4.21 0.24
N TRP A 145 -2.25 4.04 -0.67
CA TRP A 145 -2.17 4.83 -1.91
C TRP A 145 -3.48 4.82 -2.71
N TYR A 146 -4.06 3.64 -2.93
CA TYR A 146 -5.32 3.51 -3.68
C TYR A 146 -6.50 4.16 -2.96
N THR A 147 -6.61 4.01 -1.63
CA THR A 147 -7.68 4.66 -0.86
C THR A 147 -7.59 6.18 -0.94
N ALA A 148 -6.39 6.74 -0.74
CA ALA A 148 -6.16 8.18 -0.82
C ALA A 148 -6.42 8.72 -2.24
N SER A 149 -5.98 7.99 -3.27
CA SER A 149 -6.23 8.35 -4.69
C SER A 149 -7.71 8.27 -5.09
N SER A 150 -8.55 7.60 -4.30
CA SER A 150 -9.97 7.40 -4.61
C SER A 150 -10.89 8.22 -3.70
N GLY A 151 -10.34 9.14 -2.90
CA GLY A 151 -11.11 9.96 -1.96
C GLY A 151 -11.70 9.21 -0.77
N LEU A 152 -11.20 8.00 -0.48
CA LEU A 152 -11.66 7.19 0.65
C LEU A 152 -10.93 7.55 1.95
N PRO A 153 -11.57 7.34 3.12
CA PRO A 153 -10.91 7.52 4.40
C PRO A 153 -9.64 6.67 4.52
N PRO A 154 -8.58 7.17 5.19
CA PRO A 154 -7.33 6.44 5.32
C PRO A 154 -7.49 5.13 6.09
N LEU A 155 -6.72 4.12 5.68
CA LEU A 155 -6.68 2.81 6.33
C LEU A 155 -6.12 2.93 7.74
N PHE A 156 -5.05 3.70 7.91
CA PHE A 156 -4.32 3.86 9.18
C PHE A 156 -4.43 5.30 9.71
N ASP A 157 -3.98 5.56 10.93
CA ASP A 157 -3.85 6.93 11.40
C ASP A 157 -2.73 7.67 10.65
N GLU A 158 -2.91 8.98 10.48
CA GLU A 158 -2.00 9.82 9.70
C GLU A 158 -0.55 9.77 10.22
N GLY A 159 -0.38 9.64 11.54
CA GLY A 159 0.93 9.52 12.18
C GLY A 159 1.67 8.25 11.73
N ARG A 160 1.01 7.09 11.74
CA ARG A 160 1.58 5.82 11.26
C ARG A 160 1.88 5.84 9.77
N ILE A 161 1.02 6.48 8.96
CA ILE A 161 1.24 6.60 7.52
C ILE A 161 2.51 7.42 7.26
N LYS A 162 2.59 8.64 7.82
CA LYS A 162 3.76 9.50 7.66
C LYS A 162 5.03 8.88 8.24
N CYS A 163 4.93 8.21 9.39
CA CYS A 163 6.06 7.51 10.00
C CYS A 163 6.60 6.40 9.08
N THR A 164 5.71 5.62 8.47
CA THR A 164 6.09 4.57 7.51
C THR A 164 6.70 5.17 6.24
N LEU A 165 6.06 6.17 5.64
CA LEU A 165 6.56 6.84 4.42
C LEU A 165 7.92 7.50 4.66
N GLN A 166 8.09 8.16 5.80
CA GLN A 166 9.38 8.75 6.19
C GLN A 166 10.43 7.66 6.38
N LYS A 167 10.08 6.51 6.97
CA LYS A 167 11.01 5.38 7.09
C LYS A 167 11.48 4.88 5.72
N ILE A 168 10.56 4.72 4.77
CA ILE A 168 10.89 4.30 3.40
C ILE A 168 11.78 5.36 2.73
N PHE A 169 11.47 6.64 2.88
CA PHE A 169 12.30 7.72 2.34
C PHE A 169 13.72 7.68 2.92
N ASP A 170 13.86 7.66 4.25
CA ASP A 170 15.16 7.68 4.94
C ASP A 170 16.03 6.46 4.63
N TYR A 171 15.41 5.33 4.30
CA TYR A 171 16.10 4.06 4.05
C TYR A 171 16.17 3.74 2.56
N ASN A 172 15.03 3.36 1.98
CA ASN A 172 14.94 2.84 0.62
C ASN A 172 15.31 3.87 -0.45
N VAL A 173 15.20 5.17 -0.16
CA VAL A 173 15.56 6.26 -1.08
C VAL A 173 16.91 6.85 -0.69
N MET A 174 17.02 7.49 0.47
CA MET A 174 18.18 8.32 0.80
C MET A 174 19.48 7.52 1.02
N ARG A 175 19.41 6.26 1.45
CA ARG A 175 20.62 5.41 1.57
C ARG A 175 21.05 4.80 0.23
N VAL A 176 20.27 5.00 -0.83
CA VAL A 176 20.59 4.54 -2.17
C VAL A 176 21.12 5.72 -2.98
N LYS A 177 22.45 5.86 -3.01
CA LYS A 177 23.16 6.95 -3.73
C LYS A 177 22.61 8.36 -3.42
N GLY A 178 22.22 8.60 -2.16
CA GLY A 178 21.69 9.89 -1.74
C GLY A 178 20.33 10.24 -2.35
N GLY A 179 19.49 9.25 -2.69
CA GLY A 179 18.17 9.45 -3.29
C GLY A 179 18.17 9.57 -4.81
N ARG A 180 19.35 9.54 -5.46
CA ARG A 180 19.50 9.82 -6.90
C ARG A 180 19.13 8.66 -7.85
N MET A 181 18.51 7.59 -7.34
CA MET A 181 18.17 6.41 -8.16
C MET A 181 16.73 5.90 -8.01
N GLY A 182 15.93 6.51 -7.14
CA GLY A 182 14.60 6.00 -6.76
C GLY A 182 14.64 5.13 -5.50
N ALA A 183 13.56 4.39 -5.25
CA ALA A 183 13.41 3.58 -4.04
C ALA A 183 13.77 2.10 -4.30
N VAL A 184 14.80 1.57 -3.60
CA VAL A 184 15.06 0.12 -3.64
C VAL A 184 13.92 -0.63 -2.96
N ASN A 185 13.49 -1.75 -3.53
CA ASN A 185 12.31 -2.47 -3.06
C ASN A 185 12.44 -2.90 -1.60
N GLY A 186 13.55 -3.52 -1.22
CA GLY A 186 13.81 -4.03 0.13
C GLY A 186 15.06 -3.44 0.76
N MET A 187 14.93 -2.96 1.98
CA MET A 187 16.07 -2.57 2.81
C MET A 187 15.92 -3.12 4.22
N HIS A 188 16.98 -3.71 4.77
CA HIS A 188 16.98 -4.16 6.15
C HIS A 188 17.02 -2.97 7.14
N PRO A 189 16.55 -3.16 8.39
CA PRO A 189 16.55 -2.10 9.41
C PRO A 189 17.95 -1.56 9.77
N ASN A 190 19.00 -2.35 9.46
CA ASN A 190 20.39 -1.95 9.61
C ASN A 190 20.91 -1.05 8.45
N GLY A 191 20.07 -0.77 7.44
CA GLY A 191 20.39 0.08 6.30
C GLY A 191 21.07 -0.62 5.13
N LYS A 192 21.26 -1.95 5.17
CA LYS A 192 21.75 -2.72 4.03
C LYS A 192 20.59 -3.08 3.09
N VAL A 193 20.83 -3.03 1.78
CA VAL A 193 19.88 -3.52 0.77
C VAL A 193 19.54 -4.98 1.06
N ASP A 194 18.27 -5.34 0.90
CA ASP A 194 17.84 -6.73 0.99
C ASP A 194 18.24 -7.47 -0.29
N GLU A 195 19.15 -8.43 -0.17
CA GLU A 195 19.65 -9.25 -1.28
C GLU A 195 19.08 -10.68 -1.27
N THR A 196 17.98 -10.93 -0.55
CA THR A 196 17.38 -12.27 -0.48
C THR A 196 16.84 -12.76 -1.81
N CYS A 197 16.48 -11.87 -2.73
CA CYS A 197 16.21 -12.23 -4.11
C CYS A 197 16.62 -11.11 -5.09
N MET A 198 16.44 -11.35 -6.39
CA MET A 198 16.75 -10.34 -7.40
C MET A 198 15.86 -9.11 -7.28
N GLN A 199 14.58 -9.27 -6.90
CA GLN A 199 13.62 -8.17 -6.86
C GLN A 199 13.76 -7.31 -5.60
N SER A 200 14.19 -7.89 -4.48
CA SER A 200 14.39 -7.15 -3.23
C SER A 200 15.47 -6.07 -3.37
N ARG A 201 16.52 -6.34 -4.16
CA ARG A 201 17.63 -5.40 -4.43
C ARG A 201 17.42 -4.47 -5.64
N GLU A 202 16.30 -4.61 -6.33
CA GLU A 202 15.96 -3.79 -7.48
C GLU A 202 15.24 -2.51 -7.04
N ILE A 203 15.37 -1.48 -7.85
CA ILE A 203 14.54 -0.28 -7.84
C ILE A 203 13.52 -0.46 -8.95
N TRP A 204 12.24 -0.54 -8.61
CA TRP A 204 11.17 -0.60 -9.60
C TRP A 204 10.69 0.82 -9.90
N THR A 205 10.79 1.22 -11.16
CA THR A 205 10.53 2.60 -11.59
C THR A 205 9.10 3.01 -11.29
N GLY A 206 8.14 2.17 -11.65
CA GLY A 206 6.72 2.43 -11.39
C GLY A 206 6.33 2.38 -9.91
N VAL A 207 6.97 1.53 -9.10
CA VAL A 207 6.75 1.50 -7.64
C VAL A 207 7.27 2.78 -6.99
N THR A 208 8.41 3.28 -7.46
CA THR A 208 8.96 4.55 -6.98
C THR A 208 8.01 5.72 -7.27
N TYR A 209 7.41 5.76 -8.46
CA TYR A 209 6.44 6.80 -8.78
C TYR A 209 5.11 6.67 -7.99
N SER A 210 4.60 5.47 -7.76
CA SER A 210 3.42 5.30 -6.90
C SER A 210 3.72 5.65 -5.43
N LEU A 211 4.91 5.34 -4.93
CA LEU A 211 5.38 5.78 -3.62
C LEU A 211 5.44 7.31 -3.53
N ALA A 212 6.02 7.98 -4.54
CA ALA A 212 6.04 9.44 -4.59
C ALA A 212 4.63 10.04 -4.64
N ALA A 213 3.70 9.46 -5.41
CA ALA A 213 2.30 9.87 -5.41
C ALA A 213 1.65 9.70 -4.02
N THR A 214 1.98 8.64 -3.30
CA THR A 214 1.51 8.41 -1.93
C THR A 214 2.04 9.47 -0.97
N MET A 215 3.32 9.83 -1.09
CA MET A 215 3.92 10.92 -0.32
C MET A 215 3.21 12.27 -0.57
N LEU A 216 2.89 12.60 -1.83
CA LEU A 216 2.11 13.81 -2.18
C LEU A 216 0.73 13.80 -1.53
N LEU A 217 0.00 12.68 -1.60
CA LEU A 217 -1.34 12.56 -1.02
C LEU A 217 -1.37 12.75 0.51
N HIS A 218 -0.21 12.60 1.17
CA HIS A 218 -0.03 12.81 2.61
C HIS A 218 0.76 14.09 2.93
N GLY A 219 0.98 14.99 1.96
CA GLY A 219 1.65 16.29 2.16
C GLY A 219 3.12 16.16 2.53
N MET A 220 3.83 15.22 1.90
CA MET A 220 5.28 15.02 2.00
C MET A 220 5.95 15.38 0.67
N ASP A 221 5.72 16.60 0.20
CA ASP A 221 6.06 17.10 -1.13
C ASP A 221 7.55 16.98 -1.45
N ASP A 222 8.43 17.41 -0.54
CA ASP A 222 9.89 17.36 -0.73
C ASP A 222 10.38 15.91 -0.88
N GLN A 223 9.88 15.01 -0.02
CA GLN A 223 10.20 13.59 -0.07
C GLN A 223 9.68 12.96 -1.37
N ALA A 224 8.48 13.34 -1.81
CA ALA A 224 7.88 12.83 -3.04
C ALA A 224 8.69 13.19 -4.27
N PHE A 225 9.00 14.48 -4.45
CA PHE A 225 9.76 14.95 -5.61
C PHE A 225 11.20 14.43 -5.59
N THR A 226 11.85 14.38 -4.43
CA THR A 226 13.19 13.75 -4.30
C THR A 226 13.16 12.27 -4.72
N THR A 227 12.15 11.53 -4.27
CA THR A 227 11.99 10.10 -4.60
C THR A 227 11.79 9.88 -6.11
N ALA A 228 10.93 10.68 -6.74
CA ALA A 228 10.66 10.60 -8.17
C ALA A 228 11.83 11.10 -9.04
N GLU A 229 12.49 12.19 -8.62
CA GLU A 229 13.67 12.75 -9.30
C GLU A 229 14.81 11.74 -9.39
N GLY A 230 14.92 10.81 -8.44
CA GLY A 230 15.88 9.71 -8.53
C GLY A 230 15.68 8.83 -9.78
N ILE A 231 14.44 8.60 -10.23
CA ILE A 231 14.15 7.86 -11.47
C ILE A 231 14.58 8.67 -12.70
N PHE A 232 14.31 9.98 -12.71
CA PHE A 232 14.76 10.88 -13.77
C PHE A 232 16.29 10.94 -13.83
N THR A 233 16.94 11.14 -12.69
CA THR A 233 18.39 11.29 -12.58
C THR A 233 19.10 10.03 -13.08
N ALA A 234 18.73 8.85 -12.56
CA ALA A 234 19.36 7.60 -12.98
C ALA A 234 18.99 7.17 -14.39
N GLY A 235 17.75 7.38 -14.83
CA GLY A 235 17.26 6.83 -16.10
C GLY A 235 17.39 7.76 -17.31
N TRP A 236 17.24 9.07 -17.11
CA TRP A 236 16.99 10.04 -18.19
C TRP A 236 17.99 11.18 -18.25
N SER A 237 18.67 11.53 -17.16
CA SER A 237 19.65 12.62 -17.16
C SER A 237 20.92 12.26 -17.96
N GLU A 238 21.71 13.28 -18.31
CA GLU A 238 23.01 13.12 -19.00
C GLU A 238 24.02 12.30 -18.17
N GLU A 239 23.90 12.32 -16.84
CA GLU A 239 24.75 11.56 -15.91
C GLU A 239 24.21 10.14 -15.65
N GLY A 240 23.04 9.80 -16.20
CA GLY A 240 22.33 8.55 -15.98
C GLY A 240 22.75 7.40 -16.90
N TYR A 241 21.96 6.33 -16.90
CA TYR A 241 22.23 5.08 -17.61
C TYR A 241 21.63 5.01 -19.03
N GLY A 242 20.98 6.08 -19.49
CA GLY A 242 20.52 6.20 -20.89
C GLY A 242 19.27 5.40 -21.25
N TYR A 243 18.25 5.39 -20.39
CA TYR A 243 17.00 4.66 -20.58
C TYR A 243 15.86 5.50 -21.21
N TRP A 244 16.19 6.63 -21.83
CA TRP A 244 15.22 7.50 -22.50
C TRP A 244 14.41 6.71 -23.56
N PHE A 245 13.10 6.92 -23.55
CA PHE A 245 12.10 6.27 -24.44
C PHE A 245 12.00 4.74 -24.33
N GLN A 246 12.65 4.14 -23.34
CA GLN A 246 12.65 2.69 -23.12
C GLN A 246 12.73 2.34 -21.63
N THR A 247 12.17 3.20 -20.77
CA THR A 247 12.29 3.09 -19.32
C THR A 247 11.94 1.67 -18.84
N PRO A 248 12.85 1.01 -18.09
CA PRO A 248 12.67 -0.38 -17.69
C PRO A 248 11.70 -0.54 -16.52
N GLU A 249 11.29 -1.79 -16.27
CA GLU A 249 10.63 -2.17 -15.01
C GLU A 249 11.53 -1.81 -13.83
N ALA A 250 12.80 -2.22 -13.92
CA ALA A 250 13.71 -2.19 -12.80
C ALA A 250 15.16 -1.90 -13.18
N TRP A 251 15.95 -1.44 -12.20
CA TRP A 251 17.40 -1.49 -12.22
C TRP A 251 17.99 -1.78 -10.84
N THR A 252 19.21 -2.31 -10.79
CA THR A 252 19.99 -2.43 -9.55
C THR A 252 20.71 -1.11 -9.21
N ILE A 253 21.30 -1.02 -8.02
CA ILE A 253 22.09 0.15 -7.57
C ILE A 253 23.35 0.43 -8.41
N ASP A 254 23.74 -0.52 -9.27
CA ASP A 254 24.85 -0.38 -10.22
C ASP A 254 24.37 0.01 -11.63
N GLY A 255 23.05 0.18 -11.82
CA GLY A 255 22.48 0.55 -13.12
C GLY A 255 22.33 -0.59 -14.11
N HIS A 256 22.27 -1.85 -13.64
CA HIS A 256 21.89 -2.96 -14.51
C HIS A 256 20.36 -3.05 -14.55
N TYR A 257 19.78 -2.90 -15.74
CA TYR A 257 18.32 -2.89 -15.91
C TYR A 257 17.74 -4.29 -16.10
N ARG A 258 16.41 -4.37 -15.93
CA ARG A 258 15.58 -5.50 -16.33
C ARG A 258 14.32 -5.01 -17.05
N SER A 259 14.03 -5.61 -18.20
CA SER A 259 12.82 -5.38 -19.01
C SER A 259 12.60 -3.93 -19.43
N LEU A 260 13.27 -3.49 -20.51
CA LEU A 260 13.05 -2.19 -21.14
C LEU A 260 11.64 -2.04 -21.74
N ILE A 261 11.24 -0.81 -22.04
CA ILE A 261 9.95 -0.45 -22.66
C ILE A 261 8.78 -1.01 -21.82
N TYR A 262 8.79 -0.68 -20.53
CA TYR A 262 7.88 -1.29 -19.56
C TYR A 262 6.67 -0.40 -19.24
N MET A 263 5.56 -1.04 -18.89
CA MET A 263 4.30 -0.35 -18.60
C MET A 263 4.31 0.39 -17.26
N ARG A 264 4.88 -0.21 -16.22
CA ARG A 264 4.80 0.30 -14.84
C ARG A 264 5.30 1.75 -14.64
N PRO A 265 6.38 2.22 -15.31
CA PRO A 265 6.80 3.62 -15.17
C PRO A 265 5.74 4.68 -15.57
N LEU A 266 4.66 4.30 -16.29
CA LEU A 266 3.52 5.18 -16.51
C LEU A 266 2.82 5.63 -15.21
N ALA A 267 3.12 4.98 -14.08
CA ALA A 267 2.69 5.39 -12.74
C ALA A 267 3.17 6.80 -12.35
N ILE A 268 4.09 7.44 -13.08
CA ILE A 268 4.41 8.87 -12.92
C ILE A 268 3.15 9.75 -12.98
N TRP A 269 2.15 9.38 -13.77
CA TRP A 269 0.87 10.10 -13.85
C TRP A 269 0.05 10.03 -12.56
N ALA A 270 0.34 9.09 -11.66
CA ALA A 270 -0.26 9.08 -10.33
C ALA A 270 0.17 10.30 -9.49
N MET A 271 1.37 10.85 -9.73
CA MET A 271 1.79 12.10 -9.09
C MET A 271 0.97 13.28 -9.60
N GLN A 272 0.80 13.39 -10.92
CA GLN A 272 -0.06 14.42 -11.51
C GLN A 272 -1.51 14.29 -11.01
N TYR A 273 -2.00 13.06 -10.87
CA TYR A 273 -3.31 12.77 -10.30
C TYR A 273 -3.41 13.23 -8.84
N ALA A 274 -2.37 13.04 -8.02
CA ALA A 274 -2.32 13.53 -6.64
C ALA A 274 -2.31 15.07 -6.56
N LEU A 275 -1.58 15.73 -7.46
CA LEU A 275 -1.50 17.20 -7.55
C LEU A 275 -2.77 17.85 -8.11
N SER A 276 -3.51 17.13 -8.96
CA SER A 276 -4.72 17.62 -9.61
C SER A 276 -5.79 16.53 -9.66
N PRO A 277 -6.41 16.20 -8.51
CA PRO A 277 -7.41 15.15 -8.45
C PRO A 277 -8.66 15.49 -9.27
N PRO A 278 -9.39 14.49 -9.79
CA PRO A 278 -10.68 14.69 -10.44
C PRO A 278 -11.67 15.48 -9.56
N ARG A 279 -12.49 16.34 -10.18
CA ARG A 279 -13.51 17.13 -9.47
C ARG A 279 -14.48 16.26 -8.68
N THR A 280 -14.86 15.11 -9.22
CA THR A 280 -15.74 14.14 -8.56
C THR A 280 -15.19 13.69 -7.20
N ILE A 281 -13.86 13.59 -7.08
CA ILE A 281 -13.20 13.24 -5.82
C ILE A 281 -13.12 14.45 -4.88
N LEU A 282 -12.81 15.63 -5.41
CA LEU A 282 -12.72 16.86 -4.61
C LEU A 282 -14.07 17.29 -4.03
N GLU A 283 -15.15 17.07 -4.77
CA GLU A 283 -16.51 17.45 -4.43
C GLU A 283 -17.27 16.33 -3.68
N ALA A 284 -16.70 15.13 -3.57
CA ALA A 284 -17.31 14.03 -2.84
C ALA A 284 -17.54 14.39 -1.36
N PRO A 285 -18.68 13.98 -0.77
CA PRO A 285 -18.92 14.17 0.65
C PRO A 285 -17.79 13.56 1.48
N LYS A 286 -17.16 14.37 2.33
CA LYS A 286 -16.11 13.88 3.23
C LYS A 286 -16.72 12.92 4.25
N VAL A 287 -16.39 11.65 4.14
CA VAL A 287 -16.75 10.63 5.13
C VAL A 287 -15.85 10.83 6.35
N ASN A 288 -16.41 11.35 7.45
CA ASN A 288 -15.64 11.61 8.66
C ASN A 288 -15.09 10.31 9.29
N THR A 289 -13.86 10.37 9.80
CA THR A 289 -13.20 9.21 10.43
C THR A 289 -13.88 8.76 11.72
N MET A 290 -14.58 9.67 12.42
CA MET A 290 -15.40 9.36 13.60
C MET A 290 -16.72 8.64 13.26
N ASP A 291 -17.18 8.72 12.01
CA ASP A 291 -18.38 8.01 11.56
C ASP A 291 -18.12 6.52 11.31
N ARG A 292 -16.92 5.99 11.59
CA ARG A 292 -16.65 4.53 11.60
C ARG A 292 -17.68 3.73 12.41
N THR A 293 -18.34 4.35 13.38
CA THR A 293 -19.41 3.75 14.20
C THR A 293 -20.83 4.02 13.70
N SER A 294 -21.03 5.03 12.84
CA SER A 294 -22.33 5.33 12.23
C SER A 294 -22.67 4.42 11.04
N TYR A 295 -21.66 3.80 10.42
CA TYR A 295 -21.78 2.89 9.26
C TYR A 295 -21.83 1.41 9.62
N ILE A 296 -21.93 1.11 10.92
CA ILE A 296 -21.85 -0.21 11.53
C ILE A 296 -23.11 -0.31 12.39
N SER A 297 -24.01 -1.25 12.09
CA SER A 297 -25.22 -1.43 12.92
C SER A 297 -24.83 -1.58 14.41
N PRO A 298 -25.66 -1.14 15.36
CA PRO A 298 -25.34 -1.22 16.79
C PRO A 298 -24.91 -2.63 17.26
N SER A 299 -25.49 -3.68 16.66
CA SER A 299 -25.11 -5.09 16.84
C SER A 299 -23.66 -5.39 16.43
N THR A 300 -23.23 -4.79 15.32
CA THR A 300 -21.90 -4.92 14.73
C THR A 300 -20.86 -4.16 15.56
N LEU A 301 -21.26 -3.01 16.13
CA LEU A 301 -20.43 -2.25 17.06
C LEU A 301 -20.17 -3.03 18.36
N GLN A 302 -21.21 -3.70 18.88
CA GLN A 302 -21.12 -4.56 20.07
C GLN A 302 -20.14 -5.72 19.85
N PHE A 303 -20.22 -6.42 18.72
CA PHE A 303 -19.31 -7.51 18.34
C PHE A 303 -17.84 -7.06 18.27
N LEU A 304 -17.59 -5.87 17.71
CA LEU A 304 -16.25 -5.29 17.61
C LEU A 304 -15.68 -4.93 18.99
N GLN A 305 -16.49 -4.38 19.89
CA GLN A 305 -16.06 -4.05 21.26
C GLN A 305 -15.66 -5.31 22.05
N ASP A 306 -16.37 -6.42 21.85
CA ASP A 306 -16.07 -7.69 22.51
C ASP A 306 -14.82 -8.39 21.94
N SER A 307 -14.51 -8.16 20.66
CA SER A 307 -13.33 -8.70 19.99
C SER A 307 -12.05 -7.94 20.35
N VAL A 308 -12.11 -6.60 20.45
CA VAL A 308 -10.95 -5.73 20.76
C VAL A 308 -10.46 -5.89 22.20
N ARG A 309 -11.35 -6.15 23.16
CA ARG A 309 -10.99 -6.37 24.58
C ARG A 309 -10.03 -7.55 24.81
N LYS A 310 -9.87 -8.44 23.82
CA LYS A 310 -8.97 -9.60 23.91
C LYS A 310 -7.52 -9.35 23.45
N MET A 311 -7.19 -8.20 22.84
CA MET A 311 -5.94 -8.07 22.06
C MET A 311 -5.02 -6.87 22.34
N THR A 312 -5.17 -6.07 23.42
CA THR A 312 -4.32 -4.87 23.62
C THR A 312 -2.91 -5.13 24.18
N PRO A 313 -1.83 -4.71 23.48
CA PRO A 313 -0.57 -4.30 24.10
C PRO A 313 -0.36 -2.76 24.05
N LYS A 314 0.53 -2.27 24.93
CA LYS A 314 0.79 -0.86 25.23
C LYS A 314 1.57 -0.13 24.11
N ASN A 315 1.08 1.05 23.69
CA ASN A 315 1.78 1.98 22.81
C ASN A 315 2.68 2.95 23.59
N SER A 316 3.92 3.15 23.13
CA SER A 316 4.66 4.41 23.32
C SER A 316 5.58 4.63 22.11
N CYS A 317 5.31 5.66 21.32
CA CYS A 317 6.24 6.23 20.35
C CYS A 317 6.48 7.66 20.79
N PHE A 318 7.60 7.93 21.46
CA PHE A 318 8.35 9.20 21.55
C PHE A 318 9.48 8.98 22.57
N GLY A 319 10.63 8.50 22.10
CA GLY A 319 11.88 8.58 22.86
C GLY A 319 12.52 9.92 22.54
N SER A 320 12.34 10.91 23.42
CA SER A 320 13.06 12.18 23.34
C SER A 320 14.55 11.92 23.58
N SER A 321 15.37 12.11 22.55
CA SER A 321 16.83 12.22 22.69
C SER A 321 17.16 13.60 23.25
N SER A 322 17.33 13.69 24.57
CA SER A 322 17.99 14.81 25.22
C SER A 322 19.45 14.43 25.48
N SER A 323 20.33 14.92 24.62
CA SER A 323 21.77 14.91 24.82
C SER A 323 22.14 15.91 25.92
N ASN A 324 22.62 15.43 27.06
CA ASN A 324 23.39 16.26 27.99
C ASN A 324 24.88 15.97 27.77
N CYS A 325 25.58 16.97 27.24
CA CYS A 325 27.01 17.14 27.48
C CYS A 325 27.19 17.66 28.91
N GLU A 326 28.13 17.09 29.67
CA GLU A 326 28.90 17.84 30.65
C GLU A 326 30.19 17.07 31.02
N CYS A 327 31.30 17.79 30.83
CA CYS A 327 32.66 17.73 31.42
C CYS A 327 33.35 16.39 31.66
#